data_AF-A0A1L9T727-F1
#
_entry.id   AF-A0A1L9T727-F1
#
_cell.length_a   1.000
_cell.length_b   1.000
_cell.length_c   1.000
_cell.angle_alpha   90.00
_cell.angle_beta   90.00
_cell.angle_gamma   90.00
#
_symmetry.space_group_name_H-M   'P 1'
#
loop_
_entity.id
_entity.type
_entity.pdbx_description
1 polymer ?
#
loop_
_entity_poly.entity_id
_entity_poly.type
_entity_poly.pdbx_seq_one_letter_code
_entity_poly.pdbx_strand_id
1 'polypeptide(L)'
;MTRIIQAKWNPTSSLSTTQQKKQLIEEWIKLGKYGRRQYLGTIPLPEEIPNNVPRNLVSPKERAHNGQIECTLFIRTWYGDPGDPASQVKADADYAHLVEVISSVYGDLRSMIDEFFIFDKEEEFSSSIHSTQGGNVEFSNGIAIPRPGCIPSYVLAALMHCPDQIDGIRIENLNALPPVEEVDSWQMLLVLVADRKACEEGWVLHLAINHKGQVLPFRIRDGADWVSVSYGNWSDGQQLAENTLSPGEDMEMYMDRGGGWD
;
A
#
# COMPACT_ATOMS: atom_id res chain seq x y z
N MET A 1 8.03 11.16 -10.99
CA MET A 1 8.05 10.07 -12.00
C MET A 1 8.50 10.40 -13.44
N THR A 2 8.16 11.51 -14.09
CA THR A 2 8.34 11.68 -15.57
C THR A 2 9.71 11.27 -16.14
N ARG A 3 10.81 11.53 -15.42
CA ARG A 3 12.17 11.18 -15.87
C ARG A 3 12.49 9.69 -15.88
N ILE A 4 11.97 8.91 -14.92
CA ILE A 4 12.22 7.47 -14.93
C ILE A 4 11.48 6.81 -16.10
N ILE A 5 10.31 7.33 -16.47
CA ILE A 5 9.57 6.89 -17.66
C ILE A 5 10.44 7.06 -18.90
N GLN A 6 11.02 8.24 -19.10
CA GLN A 6 11.90 8.49 -20.25
C GLN A 6 13.13 7.59 -20.27
N ALA A 7 13.72 7.31 -19.10
CA ALA A 7 14.95 6.52 -19.00
C ALA A 7 14.72 5.02 -19.23
N LYS A 8 13.52 4.51 -18.94
CA LYS A 8 13.26 3.06 -18.82
C LYS A 8 12.14 2.54 -19.70
N TRP A 9 11.28 3.40 -20.27
CA TRP A 9 10.19 2.97 -21.14
C TRP A 9 10.74 2.40 -22.45
N ASN A 10 10.24 1.22 -22.84
CA ASN A 10 10.65 0.57 -24.09
C ASN A 10 9.45 0.47 -25.05
N PRO A 11 9.32 1.38 -26.04
CA PRO A 11 8.22 1.37 -27.00
C PRO A 11 8.23 0.15 -27.94
N THR A 12 9.35 -0.58 -28.00
CA THR A 12 9.49 -1.81 -28.82
C THR A 12 9.28 -3.09 -28.01
N SER A 13 8.98 -2.98 -26.72
CA SER A 13 8.72 -4.13 -25.86
C SER A 13 7.47 -4.89 -26.30
N SER A 14 7.50 -6.21 -26.17
CA SER A 14 6.33 -7.08 -26.37
C SER A 14 5.32 -7.01 -25.20
N LEU A 15 5.69 -6.35 -24.11
CA LEU A 15 4.82 -6.17 -22.94
C LEU A 15 3.74 -5.13 -23.20
N SER A 16 2.56 -5.38 -22.64
CA SER A 16 1.47 -4.40 -22.66
C SER A 16 1.85 -3.13 -21.88
N THR A 17 1.17 -2.02 -22.18
CA THR A 17 1.37 -0.74 -21.47
C THR A 17 1.22 -0.92 -19.95
N THR A 18 0.24 -1.72 -19.50
CA THR A 18 0.01 -1.99 -18.08
C THR A 18 1.16 -2.79 -17.44
N GLN A 19 1.69 -3.78 -18.16
CA GLN A 19 2.85 -4.57 -17.70
C GLN A 19 4.11 -3.71 -17.60
N GLN A 20 4.39 -2.87 -18.60
CA GLN A 20 5.51 -1.93 -18.55
C GLN A 20 5.34 -0.90 -17.44
N LYS A 21 4.11 -0.39 -17.22
CA LYS A 21 3.79 0.47 -16.08
C LYS A 21 4.12 -0.23 -14.77
N LYS A 22 3.63 -1.46 -14.55
CA LYS A 22 3.90 -2.23 -13.34
C LYS A 22 5.40 -2.38 -13.09
N GLN A 23 6.18 -2.81 -14.10
CA GLN A 23 7.64 -2.94 -13.98
C GLN A 23 8.32 -1.61 -13.61
N LEU A 24 7.89 -0.51 -14.22
CA LEU A 24 8.46 0.80 -13.91
C LEU A 24 8.13 1.25 -12.48
N ILE A 25 6.90 1.03 -12.03
CA ILE A 25 6.48 1.36 -10.66
C ILE A 25 7.25 0.50 -9.66
N GLU A 26 7.42 -0.80 -9.91
CA GLU A 26 8.26 -1.66 -9.08
C GLU A 26 9.71 -1.15 -9.01
N GLU A 27 10.32 -0.76 -10.13
CA GLU A 27 11.66 -0.17 -10.14
C GLU A 27 11.70 1.15 -9.35
N TRP A 28 10.72 2.03 -9.56
CA TRP A 28 10.61 3.32 -8.87
C TRP A 28 10.52 3.17 -7.34
N ILE A 29 9.72 2.20 -6.89
CA ILE A 29 9.55 1.87 -5.49
C ILE A 29 10.86 1.30 -4.92
N LYS A 30 11.46 0.29 -5.58
CA LYS A 30 12.69 -0.38 -5.15
C LYS A 30 13.90 0.56 -5.03
N LEU A 31 13.94 1.63 -5.82
CA LEU A 31 15.00 2.65 -5.72
C LEU A 31 15.05 3.32 -4.34
N GLY A 32 13.91 3.42 -3.65
CA GLY A 32 13.81 4.15 -2.39
C GLY A 32 14.09 5.66 -2.52
N LYS A 33 13.97 6.39 -1.41
CA LYS A 33 14.14 7.84 -1.32
C LYS A 33 15.47 8.31 -1.89
N TYR A 34 16.56 7.59 -1.62
CA TYR A 34 17.90 7.91 -2.13
C TYR A 34 18.04 7.66 -3.64
N GLY A 35 17.66 6.48 -4.12
CA GLY A 35 17.77 6.11 -5.53
C GLY A 35 16.86 6.95 -6.44
N ARG A 36 15.73 7.44 -5.92
CA ARG A 36 14.83 8.35 -6.63
C ARG A 36 15.44 9.73 -6.89
N ARG A 37 16.41 10.20 -6.08
CA ARG A 37 17.02 11.55 -6.21
C ARG A 37 17.60 11.86 -7.57
N GLN A 38 18.25 10.88 -8.21
CA GLN A 38 18.81 11.04 -9.55
C GLN A 38 17.75 11.45 -10.59
N TYR A 39 16.47 11.13 -10.32
CA TYR A 39 15.33 11.48 -11.15
C TYR A 39 14.60 12.76 -10.68
N LEU A 40 14.88 13.27 -9.47
CA LEU A 40 14.26 14.45 -8.87
C LEU A 40 15.07 15.76 -9.07
N GLY A 41 16.34 15.69 -9.52
CA GLY A 41 17.30 16.82 -9.60
C GLY A 41 17.32 17.68 -10.88
N THR A 42 18.45 18.33 -11.20
CA THR A 42 18.62 19.42 -12.19
C THR A 42 18.90 18.99 -13.65
N ILE A 43 18.72 17.72 -14.00
CA ILE A 43 18.94 17.25 -15.38
C ILE A 43 17.85 17.87 -16.27
N PRO A 44 18.19 18.67 -17.30
CA PRO A 44 17.20 19.18 -18.25
C PRO A 44 16.43 17.99 -18.82
N LEU A 45 15.09 18.06 -18.81
CA LEU A 45 14.31 17.14 -19.61
C LEU A 45 14.77 17.31 -21.07
N PRO A 46 14.89 16.24 -21.87
CA PRO A 46 15.07 16.39 -23.30
C PRO A 46 14.01 17.37 -23.83
N GLU A 47 14.42 18.35 -24.65
CA GLU A 47 13.50 19.36 -25.19
C GLU A 47 12.31 18.72 -25.93
N GLU A 48 12.55 17.53 -26.52
CA GLU A 48 11.51 16.71 -27.13
C GLU A 48 11.42 15.34 -26.47
N ILE A 49 10.25 15.05 -25.88
CA ILE A 49 9.87 13.71 -25.44
C ILE A 49 9.40 12.95 -26.67
N PRO A 50 10.02 11.81 -27.04
CA PRO A 50 9.57 11.02 -28.19
C PRO A 50 8.08 10.68 -28.08
N ASN A 51 7.33 10.80 -29.19
CA ASN A 51 5.87 10.61 -29.21
C ASN A 51 5.40 9.23 -28.73
N ASN A 52 6.27 8.23 -28.75
CA ASN A 52 6.02 6.85 -28.33
C ASN A 52 6.35 6.60 -26.84
N VAL A 53 6.81 7.60 -26.10
CA VAL A 53 7.01 7.54 -24.65
C VAL A 53 5.83 8.22 -23.95
N PRO A 54 5.12 7.54 -23.03
CA PRO A 54 4.05 8.15 -22.27
C PRO A 54 4.58 9.33 -21.47
N ARG A 55 3.90 10.48 -21.58
CA ARG A 55 4.25 11.66 -20.76
C ARG A 55 3.95 11.44 -19.28
N ASN A 56 2.91 10.64 -19.00
CA ASN A 56 2.49 10.26 -17.65
C ASN A 56 1.96 8.83 -17.68
N LEU A 57 2.28 8.05 -16.64
CA LEU A 57 1.72 6.70 -16.43
C LEU A 57 0.52 6.68 -15.47
N VAL A 58 0.22 7.83 -14.89
CA VAL A 58 -0.91 8.04 -14.00
C VAL A 58 -1.93 8.97 -14.64
N SER A 59 -3.21 8.64 -14.43
CA SER A 59 -4.36 9.38 -14.92
C SER A 59 -4.40 10.81 -14.35
N PRO A 60 -5.14 11.75 -14.96
CA PRO A 60 -5.28 13.09 -14.39
C PRO A 60 -5.81 13.10 -12.95
N LYS A 61 -6.76 12.21 -12.61
CA LYS A 61 -7.29 12.04 -11.26
C LYS A 61 -6.20 11.55 -10.29
N GLU A 62 -5.43 10.55 -10.71
CA GLU A 62 -4.31 10.02 -9.92
C GLU A 62 -3.23 11.07 -9.66
N ARG A 63 -2.89 11.87 -10.67
CA ARG A 63 -1.91 12.96 -10.52
C ARG A 63 -2.34 14.03 -9.51
N ALA A 64 -3.64 14.25 -9.33
CA ALA A 64 -4.13 15.22 -8.36
C ALA A 64 -3.88 14.80 -6.91
N HIS A 65 -3.77 13.48 -6.66
CA HIS A 65 -3.62 12.90 -5.32
C HIS A 65 -2.22 12.31 -5.05
N ASN A 66 -1.48 11.96 -6.11
CA ASN A 66 -0.15 11.37 -5.98
C ASN A 66 0.86 12.34 -5.34
N GLY A 67 1.43 11.94 -4.20
CA GLY A 67 2.38 12.75 -3.44
C GLY A 67 1.71 13.76 -2.49
N GLN A 68 0.41 13.58 -2.19
CA GLN A 68 -0.25 14.31 -1.11
C GLN A 68 0.22 13.82 0.27
N ILE A 69 -0.16 14.53 1.34
CA ILE A 69 0.26 14.23 2.72
C ILE A 69 -0.43 12.96 3.27
N GLU A 70 -1.46 12.43 2.61
CA GLU A 70 -2.19 11.23 3.06
C GLU A 70 -1.33 9.96 2.99
N CYS A 71 -0.78 9.54 4.12
CA CYS A 71 0.14 8.41 4.20
C CYS A 71 -0.54 7.15 4.72
N THR A 72 -1.83 6.98 4.43
CA THR A 72 -2.60 5.78 4.73
C THR A 72 -3.30 5.25 3.48
N LEU A 73 -3.22 3.94 3.25
CA LEU A 73 -4.04 3.25 2.25
C LEU A 73 -4.96 2.26 2.96
N PHE A 74 -6.22 2.17 2.50
CA PHE A 74 -7.13 1.10 2.91
C PHE A 74 -7.33 0.15 1.72
N ILE A 75 -6.99 -1.12 1.87
CA ILE A 75 -6.98 -2.08 0.76
C ILE A 75 -7.84 -3.29 1.14
N ARG A 76 -8.88 -3.54 0.35
CA ARG A 76 -9.63 -4.80 0.42
C ARG A 76 -8.91 -5.87 -0.38
N THR A 77 -8.67 -7.01 0.24
CA THR A 77 -8.20 -8.20 -0.49
C THR A 77 -9.37 -9.12 -0.75
N TRP A 78 -9.61 -9.41 -2.03
CA TRP A 78 -10.78 -10.18 -2.46
C TRP A 78 -10.58 -11.66 -2.12
N TYR A 79 -11.52 -12.20 -1.34
CA TYR A 79 -11.55 -13.61 -0.91
C TYR A 79 -12.93 -14.22 -1.19
N GLY A 80 -13.00 -15.55 -1.10
CA GLY A 80 -14.16 -16.33 -1.50
C GLY A 80 -13.84 -17.20 -2.69
N ASP A 81 -14.55 -18.31 -2.85
CA ASP A 81 -14.34 -19.23 -3.97
C ASP A 81 -14.93 -18.63 -5.26
N PRO A 82 -14.15 -18.40 -6.33
CA PRO A 82 -14.67 -17.92 -7.61
C PRO A 82 -15.69 -18.87 -8.26
N GLY A 83 -15.65 -20.17 -7.89
CA GLY A 83 -16.61 -21.18 -8.33
C GLY A 83 -17.91 -21.22 -7.53
N ASP A 84 -18.01 -20.46 -6.42
CA ASP A 84 -19.18 -20.42 -5.55
C ASP A 84 -19.70 -18.98 -5.37
N PRO A 85 -20.75 -18.59 -6.11
CA PRO A 85 -21.37 -17.27 -5.95
C PRO A 85 -21.85 -16.97 -4.54
N ALA A 86 -22.26 -17.99 -3.75
CA ALA A 86 -22.68 -17.78 -2.38
C ALA A 86 -21.51 -17.38 -1.47
N SER A 87 -20.32 -17.91 -1.74
CA SER A 87 -19.09 -17.53 -1.04
C SER A 87 -18.73 -16.07 -1.30
N GLN A 88 -18.90 -15.57 -2.53
CA GLN A 88 -18.63 -14.16 -2.86
C GLN A 88 -19.64 -13.23 -2.18
N VAL A 89 -20.94 -13.55 -2.25
CA VAL A 89 -22.00 -12.78 -1.58
C VAL A 89 -21.74 -12.68 -0.08
N LYS A 90 -21.28 -13.76 0.56
CA LYS A 90 -20.90 -13.73 1.97
C LYS A 90 -19.70 -12.80 2.19
N ALA A 91 -18.65 -12.91 1.39
CA ALA A 91 -17.45 -12.07 1.54
C ALA A 91 -17.75 -10.57 1.36
N ASP A 92 -18.67 -10.23 0.46
CA ASP A 92 -19.18 -8.85 0.30
C ASP A 92 -19.96 -8.37 1.52
N ALA A 93 -20.82 -9.22 2.08
CA ALA A 93 -21.61 -8.88 3.27
C ALA A 93 -20.72 -8.70 4.51
N ASP A 94 -19.74 -9.58 4.70
CA ASP A 94 -18.75 -9.50 5.79
C ASP A 94 -17.91 -8.22 5.67
N TYR A 95 -17.45 -7.87 4.46
CA TYR A 95 -16.72 -6.63 4.23
C TYR A 95 -17.59 -5.38 4.49
N ALA A 96 -18.85 -5.39 4.07
CA ALA A 96 -19.78 -4.29 4.34
C ALA A 96 -19.98 -4.10 5.85
N HIS A 97 -20.08 -5.20 6.61
CA HIS A 97 -20.15 -5.16 8.07
C HIS A 97 -18.87 -4.59 8.68
N LEU A 98 -17.69 -5.00 8.19
CA LEU A 98 -16.41 -4.44 8.63
C LEU A 98 -16.36 -2.91 8.46
N VAL A 99 -16.74 -2.42 7.28
CA VAL A 99 -16.76 -0.97 6.99
C VAL A 99 -17.76 -0.24 7.89
N GLU A 100 -18.92 -0.83 8.16
CA GLU A 100 -19.92 -0.29 9.10
C GLU A 100 -19.33 -0.14 10.51
N VAL A 101 -18.68 -1.19 11.04
CA VAL A 101 -18.09 -1.17 12.39
C VAL A 101 -16.98 -0.12 12.49
N ILE A 102 -16.03 -0.09 11.55
CA ILE A 102 -14.96 0.92 11.49
C ILE A 102 -15.56 2.34 11.48
N SER A 103 -16.66 2.53 10.77
CA SER A 103 -17.32 3.83 10.61
C SER A 103 -18.17 4.26 11.82
N SER A 104 -18.49 3.33 12.73
CA SER A 104 -19.50 3.54 13.77
C SER A 104 -19.00 4.31 15.00
N VAL A 105 -17.71 4.18 15.35
CA VAL A 105 -17.19 4.63 16.66
C VAL A 105 -16.68 6.07 16.63
N TYR A 106 -15.95 6.47 15.58
CA TYR A 106 -15.29 7.78 15.53
C TYR A 106 -15.49 8.56 14.21
N GLY A 107 -16.34 8.06 13.30
CA GLY A 107 -16.70 8.73 12.05
C GLY A 107 -16.59 7.80 10.84
N ASP A 108 -17.24 8.19 9.75
CA ASP A 108 -17.23 7.46 8.48
C ASP A 108 -15.79 7.18 8.01
N LEU A 109 -15.48 5.95 7.59
CA LEU A 109 -14.20 5.58 6.97
C LEU A 109 -13.79 6.58 5.88
N ARG A 110 -14.75 7.11 5.11
CA ARG A 110 -14.52 8.10 4.05
C ARG A 110 -14.22 9.51 4.56
N SER A 111 -14.54 9.79 5.82
CA SER A 111 -14.12 11.01 6.52
C SER A 111 -12.71 10.86 7.11
N MET A 112 -12.29 9.62 7.37
CA MET A 112 -10.97 9.28 7.89
C MET A 112 -9.92 9.21 6.77
N ILE A 113 -10.21 8.49 5.69
CA ILE A 113 -9.33 8.29 4.55
C ILE A 113 -10.04 8.82 3.30
N ASP A 114 -9.36 9.68 2.53
CA ASP A 114 -9.89 10.15 1.26
C ASP A 114 -10.23 8.95 0.35
N GLU A 115 -11.42 8.95 -0.25
CA GLU A 115 -11.94 7.87 -1.08
C GLU A 115 -10.96 7.43 -2.19
N PHE A 116 -10.07 8.32 -2.63
CA PHE A 116 -9.02 7.98 -3.59
C PHE A 116 -8.03 6.92 -3.07
N PHE A 117 -7.78 6.86 -1.75
CA PHE A 117 -6.86 5.90 -1.11
C PHE A 117 -7.56 4.67 -0.53
N ILE A 118 -8.85 4.50 -0.84
CA ILE A 118 -9.63 3.28 -0.56
C ILE A 118 -9.64 2.41 -1.82
N PHE A 119 -8.96 1.27 -1.76
CA PHE A 119 -8.77 0.35 -2.88
C PHE A 119 -9.65 -0.90 -2.70
N ASP A 120 -10.79 -0.88 -3.39
CA ASP A 120 -11.85 -1.89 -3.31
C ASP A 120 -12.38 -2.23 -4.70
N LYS A 121 -11.48 -2.64 -5.61
CA LYS A 121 -11.84 -3.07 -6.97
C LYS A 121 -11.35 -4.48 -7.24
N GLU A 122 -12.26 -5.38 -7.53
CA GLU A 122 -11.96 -6.80 -7.73
C GLU A 122 -10.98 -7.02 -8.89
N GLU A 123 -11.17 -6.28 -10.00
CA GLU A 123 -10.39 -6.43 -11.22
C GLU A 123 -8.97 -5.86 -11.08
N GLU A 124 -8.64 -5.18 -10.00
CA GLU A 124 -7.29 -4.64 -9.75
C GLU A 124 -6.58 -5.40 -8.61
N PHE A 125 -7.35 -5.94 -7.65
CA PHE A 125 -6.84 -6.49 -6.39
C PHE A 125 -7.12 -7.98 -6.19
N SER A 126 -7.77 -8.67 -7.13
CA SER A 126 -7.88 -10.14 -7.10
C SER A 126 -6.54 -10.82 -7.43
N SER A 127 -6.26 -11.94 -6.76
CA SER A 127 -4.98 -12.68 -6.84
C SER A 127 -4.62 -13.18 -8.25
N SER A 128 -5.58 -13.20 -9.18
CA SER A 128 -5.39 -13.68 -10.56
C SER A 128 -4.47 -12.79 -11.41
N ILE A 129 -4.31 -11.50 -11.06
CA ILE A 129 -3.56 -10.51 -11.86
C ILE A 129 -2.09 -10.39 -11.42
N HIS A 130 -1.78 -10.88 -10.23
CA HIS A 130 -0.49 -10.62 -9.57
C HIS A 130 0.49 -11.79 -9.58
N SER A 131 0.02 -12.99 -9.97
CA SER A 131 0.82 -14.20 -10.12
C SER A 131 1.73 -14.14 -11.36
N THR A 132 2.90 -13.52 -11.23
CA THR A 132 4.02 -13.74 -12.20
C THR A 132 5.24 -14.40 -11.58
N GLN A 133 5.26 -14.67 -10.27
CA GLN A 133 6.29 -15.50 -9.64
C GLN A 133 5.69 -16.38 -8.53
N GLY A 134 5.59 -17.69 -8.80
CA GLY A 134 5.59 -18.78 -7.82
C GLY A 134 4.61 -18.70 -6.63
N GLY A 135 3.41 -19.26 -6.80
CA GLY A 135 2.49 -19.59 -5.70
C GLY A 135 1.86 -18.37 -5.02
N ASN A 136 0.65 -18.53 -4.47
CA ASN A 136 -0.06 -17.48 -3.76
C ASN A 136 0.54 -17.30 -2.33
N VAL A 137 1.86 -17.11 -2.22
CA VAL A 137 2.59 -17.10 -0.93
C VAL A 137 2.23 -15.88 -0.06
N GLU A 138 1.54 -14.90 -0.64
CA GLU A 138 1.06 -13.70 0.06
C GLU A 138 -0.27 -13.92 0.80
N PHE A 139 -0.96 -15.05 0.56
CA PHE A 139 -2.25 -15.35 1.17
C PHE A 139 -2.35 -16.81 1.61
N SER A 140 -2.99 -17.05 2.76
CA SER A 140 -3.43 -18.39 3.15
C SER A 140 -4.93 -18.35 3.42
N ASN A 141 -5.70 -19.08 2.62
CA ASN A 141 -7.17 -19.15 2.72
C ASN A 141 -7.89 -17.78 2.70
N GLY A 142 -7.36 -16.79 1.98
CA GLY A 142 -7.90 -15.43 1.90
C GLY A 142 -7.40 -14.47 2.98
N ILE A 143 -6.52 -14.94 3.88
CA ILE A 143 -5.87 -14.13 4.91
C ILE A 143 -4.50 -13.70 4.37
N ALA A 144 -4.19 -12.41 4.44
CA ALA A 144 -2.91 -11.87 4.00
C ALA A 144 -1.78 -12.31 4.95
N ILE A 145 -0.67 -12.77 4.37
CA ILE A 145 0.57 -13.14 5.09
C ILE A 145 1.73 -12.33 4.51
N PRO A 146 1.79 -11.02 4.82
CA PRO A 146 2.86 -10.17 4.34
C PRO A 146 4.18 -10.57 4.99
N ARG A 147 5.23 -10.64 4.17
CA ARG A 147 6.58 -10.99 4.60
C ARG A 147 7.45 -9.74 4.72
N PRO A 148 8.19 -9.55 5.83
CA PRO A 148 9.11 -8.42 5.95
C PRO A 148 10.09 -8.33 4.78
N GLY A 149 10.41 -7.12 4.34
CA GLY A 149 11.33 -6.88 3.22
C GLY A 149 10.73 -7.13 1.83
N CYS A 150 9.52 -7.68 1.73
CA CYS A 150 8.80 -7.85 0.47
C CYS A 150 7.83 -6.69 0.22
N ILE A 151 7.50 -6.46 -1.06
CA ILE A 151 6.43 -5.56 -1.49
C ILE A 151 5.23 -6.45 -1.84
N PRO A 152 4.16 -6.51 -1.02
CA PRO A 152 3.00 -7.32 -1.34
C PRO A 152 2.35 -6.83 -2.63
N SER A 153 1.81 -7.76 -3.42
CA SER A 153 1.25 -7.42 -4.73
C SER A 153 0.08 -6.44 -4.67
N TYR A 154 -0.76 -6.53 -3.63
CA TYR A 154 -1.86 -5.60 -3.40
C TYR A 154 -1.36 -4.19 -3.01
N VAL A 155 -0.25 -4.07 -2.26
CA VAL A 155 0.39 -2.78 -2.00
C VAL A 155 0.96 -2.19 -3.28
N LEU A 156 1.62 -3.01 -4.10
CA LEU A 156 2.12 -2.59 -5.39
C LEU A 156 1.00 -2.12 -6.32
N ALA A 157 -0.14 -2.84 -6.35
CA ALA A 157 -1.30 -2.47 -7.14
C ALA A 157 -1.82 -1.10 -6.74
N ALA A 158 -1.99 -0.82 -5.44
CA ALA A 158 -2.36 0.51 -4.95
C ALA A 158 -1.34 1.59 -5.36
N LEU A 159 -0.04 1.30 -5.23
CA LEU A 159 1.03 2.20 -5.64
C LEU A 159 1.14 2.39 -7.16
N MET A 160 0.51 1.56 -7.99
CA MET A 160 0.38 1.87 -9.42
C MET A 160 -0.51 3.10 -9.68
N HIS A 161 -1.35 3.48 -8.72
CA HIS A 161 -2.18 4.69 -8.77
C HIS A 161 -1.51 5.89 -8.09
N CYS A 162 -0.71 5.68 -7.05
CA CYS A 162 -0.09 6.74 -6.24
C CYS A 162 1.38 6.42 -5.84
N PRO A 163 2.29 6.23 -6.80
CA PRO A 163 3.63 5.71 -6.52
C PRO A 163 4.54 6.65 -5.72
N ASP A 164 4.26 7.96 -5.73
CA ASP A 164 5.04 8.93 -4.95
C ASP A 164 4.53 9.03 -3.49
N GLN A 165 3.46 8.31 -3.12
CA GLN A 165 2.94 8.30 -1.74
C GLN A 165 3.91 7.68 -0.73
N ILE A 166 4.85 6.88 -1.23
CA ILE A 166 5.85 6.15 -0.44
C ILE A 166 6.97 7.04 0.12
N ASP A 167 7.00 8.32 -0.26
CA ASP A 167 7.93 9.30 0.28
C ASP A 167 7.49 9.82 1.67
N GLY A 168 6.23 9.59 2.07
CA GLY A 168 5.69 9.83 3.41
C GLY A 168 5.53 11.31 3.79
N ILE A 169 5.11 11.56 5.04
CA ILE A 169 4.91 12.91 5.63
C ILE A 169 6.25 13.61 5.92
N ARG A 170 7.37 12.86 5.97
CA ARG A 170 8.68 13.40 6.37
C ARG A 170 9.29 14.24 5.24
N ILE A 171 8.94 15.53 5.25
CA ILE A 171 9.64 16.61 4.53
C ILE A 171 11.03 16.77 5.15
N GLU A 172 11.92 15.85 4.81
CA GLU A 172 13.32 15.96 5.18
C GLU A 172 13.97 17.00 4.28
N ASN A 173 14.84 17.81 4.89
CA ASN A 173 15.69 18.71 4.16
C ASN A 173 16.53 17.85 3.19
N LEU A 174 16.34 18.02 1.87
CA LEU A 174 17.01 17.20 0.84
C LEU A 174 18.55 17.18 1.00
N ASN A 175 19.10 18.16 1.71
CA ASN A 175 20.53 18.31 1.95
C ASN A 175 21.06 17.53 3.17
N ALA A 176 20.20 16.93 4.00
CA ALA A 176 20.59 16.19 5.20
C ALA A 176 19.63 15.01 5.45
N LEU A 177 19.73 13.96 4.65
CA LEU A 177 19.07 12.70 4.99
C LEU A 177 19.86 11.97 6.09
N PRO A 178 19.18 11.16 6.92
CA PRO A 178 19.82 10.20 7.80
C PRO A 178 20.69 9.19 7.03
N PRO A 179 21.42 8.29 7.72
CA PRO A 179 21.99 7.10 7.11
C PRO A 179 20.90 6.22 6.45
N VAL A 180 21.27 5.48 5.39
CA VAL A 180 20.31 4.63 4.65
C VAL A 180 19.70 3.57 5.55
N GLU A 181 20.51 2.99 6.43
CA GLU A 181 20.13 1.94 7.37
C GLU A 181 19.07 2.43 8.36
N GLU A 182 19.12 3.71 8.73
CA GLU A 182 18.13 4.32 9.62
C GLU A 182 16.79 4.47 8.90
N VAL A 183 16.80 4.98 7.67
CA VAL A 183 15.57 5.22 6.88
C VAL A 183 14.90 3.92 6.44
N ASP A 184 15.66 2.84 6.23
CA ASP A 184 15.12 1.52 5.91
C ASP A 184 14.17 0.97 6.99
N SER A 185 14.33 1.44 8.24
CA SER A 185 13.47 1.08 9.38
C SER A 185 12.27 2.02 9.59
N TRP A 186 12.21 3.15 8.88
CA TRP A 186 11.16 4.13 9.07
C TRP A 186 9.87 3.72 8.37
N GLN A 187 8.76 3.82 9.09
CA GLN A 187 7.44 3.74 8.48
C GLN A 187 7.16 5.02 7.69
N MET A 188 6.93 4.87 6.38
CA MET A 188 6.57 5.97 5.48
C MET A 188 5.08 5.95 5.12
N LEU A 189 4.47 4.76 5.17
CA LEU A 189 3.09 4.55 4.79
C LEU A 189 2.47 3.52 5.74
N LEU A 190 1.26 3.80 6.21
CA LEU A 190 0.39 2.85 6.87
C LEU A 190 -0.51 2.19 5.82
N VAL A 191 -0.61 0.87 5.83
CA VAL A 191 -1.56 0.14 5.00
C VAL A 191 -2.49 -0.66 5.90
N LEU A 192 -3.78 -0.36 5.81
CA LEU A 192 -4.87 -1.09 6.44
C LEU A 192 -5.37 -2.13 5.44
N VAL A 193 -5.39 -3.40 5.84
CA VAL A 193 -5.77 -4.50 4.96
C VAL A 193 -7.05 -5.16 5.48
N ALA A 194 -8.11 -5.03 4.69
CA ALA A 194 -9.36 -5.76 4.86
C ALA A 194 -9.27 -7.12 4.13
N ASP A 195 -8.59 -8.07 4.79
CA ASP A 195 -8.53 -9.46 4.34
C ASP A 195 -9.66 -10.31 4.92
N ARG A 196 -9.69 -11.60 4.60
CA ARG A 196 -10.73 -12.50 5.11
C ARG A 196 -10.86 -12.44 6.63
N LYS A 197 -9.74 -12.35 7.36
CA LYS A 197 -9.78 -12.33 8.82
C LYS A 197 -10.34 -11.01 9.35
N ALA A 198 -9.99 -9.89 8.70
CA ALA A 198 -10.62 -8.61 9.00
C ALA A 198 -12.14 -8.65 8.78
N CYS A 199 -12.58 -9.20 7.65
CA CYS A 199 -14.01 -9.21 7.30
C CYS A 199 -14.82 -10.22 8.13
N GLU A 200 -14.31 -11.43 8.39
CA GLU A 200 -15.05 -12.48 9.12
C GLU A 200 -14.89 -12.39 10.64
N GLU A 201 -13.78 -11.84 11.13
CA GLU A 201 -13.42 -11.86 12.56
C GLU A 201 -13.11 -10.45 13.12
N GLY A 202 -13.19 -9.39 12.32
CA GLY A 202 -12.98 -8.01 12.76
C GLY A 202 -11.51 -7.61 12.94
N TRP A 203 -10.56 -8.52 12.73
CA TRP A 203 -9.13 -8.23 12.94
C TRP A 203 -8.47 -7.60 11.71
N VAL A 204 -8.45 -6.27 11.65
CA VAL A 204 -7.85 -5.50 10.56
C VAL A 204 -6.32 -5.51 10.68
N LEU A 205 -5.65 -5.85 9.58
CA LEU A 205 -4.19 -5.92 9.53
C LEU A 205 -3.58 -4.57 9.19
N HIS A 206 -2.70 -4.09 10.06
CA HIS A 206 -1.97 -2.83 9.91
C HIS A 206 -0.52 -3.13 9.54
N LEU A 207 -0.10 -2.65 8.37
CA LEU A 207 1.25 -2.80 7.85
C LEU A 207 1.98 -1.48 7.85
N ALA A 208 3.16 -1.48 8.44
CA ALA A 208 4.10 -0.39 8.28
C ALA A 208 4.96 -0.66 7.02
N ILE A 209 4.91 0.28 6.08
CA ILE A 209 5.63 0.18 4.81
C ILE A 209 6.75 1.24 4.79
N ASN A 210 7.97 0.83 4.45
CA ASN A 210 9.11 1.73 4.37
C ASN A 210 9.20 2.46 3.01
N HIS A 211 10.21 3.31 2.86
CA HIS A 211 10.42 4.12 1.66
C HIS A 211 10.74 3.34 0.37
N LYS A 212 11.00 2.03 0.49
CA LYS A 212 11.20 1.07 -0.63
C LYS A 212 9.96 0.21 -0.87
N GLY A 213 8.84 0.52 -0.23
CA GLY A 213 7.57 -0.23 -0.34
C GLY A 213 7.58 -1.57 0.35
N GLN A 214 8.58 -1.81 1.17
CA GLN A 214 8.75 -3.08 1.86
C GLN A 214 7.99 -3.07 3.16
N VAL A 215 7.37 -4.20 3.48
CA VAL A 215 6.76 -4.44 4.79
C VAL A 215 7.85 -4.44 5.86
N LEU A 216 7.65 -3.67 6.92
CA LEU A 216 8.51 -3.68 8.10
C LEU A 216 8.24 -4.91 8.99
N PRO A 217 9.21 -5.30 9.85
CA PRO A 217 9.12 -6.53 10.64
C PRO A 217 7.99 -6.59 11.66
N PHE A 218 7.48 -5.45 12.14
CA PHE A 218 6.38 -5.42 13.09
C PHE A 218 5.04 -5.10 12.41
N ARG A 219 4.02 -5.92 12.66
CA ARG A 219 2.65 -5.75 12.15
C ARG A 219 1.64 -5.90 13.28
N ILE A 220 0.50 -5.26 13.12
CA ILE A 220 -0.57 -5.26 14.11
C ILE A 220 -1.85 -5.82 13.48
N ARG A 221 -2.62 -6.56 14.26
CA ARG A 221 -4.04 -6.84 14.06
C ARG A 221 -4.80 -6.06 15.12
N ASP A 222 -5.52 -5.03 14.69
CA ASP A 222 -6.41 -4.25 15.55
C ASP A 222 -7.86 -4.73 15.37
N GLY A 223 -8.67 -4.57 16.41
CA GLY A 223 -10.12 -4.73 16.30
C GLY A 223 -10.71 -3.67 15.37
N ALA A 224 -11.79 -4.02 14.68
CA ALA A 224 -12.44 -3.17 13.69
C ALA A 224 -12.93 -1.84 14.30
N ASP A 225 -13.39 -1.86 15.54
CA ASP A 225 -13.84 -0.71 16.32
C ASP A 225 -12.69 0.26 16.66
N TRP A 226 -11.46 -0.24 16.71
CA TRP A 226 -10.26 0.51 17.11
C TRP A 226 -9.45 1.07 15.93
N VAL A 227 -9.75 0.67 14.70
CA VAL A 227 -9.01 1.11 13.49
C VAL A 227 -8.91 2.63 13.39
N SER A 228 -9.98 3.34 13.70
CA SER A 228 -10.02 4.81 13.64
C SER A 228 -9.12 5.48 14.67
N VAL A 229 -8.96 4.90 15.86
CA VAL A 229 -8.01 5.37 16.87
C VAL A 229 -6.58 5.12 16.40
N SER A 230 -6.29 3.93 15.89
CA SER A 230 -4.97 3.59 15.35
C SER A 230 -4.59 4.46 14.15
N TYR A 231 -5.54 4.81 13.28
CA TYR A 231 -5.35 5.79 12.21
C TYR A 231 -5.05 7.18 12.77
N GLY A 232 -5.80 7.64 13.78
CA GLY A 232 -5.58 8.93 14.42
C GLY A 232 -4.18 9.03 15.02
N ASN A 233 -3.77 7.99 15.77
CA ASN A 233 -2.43 7.86 16.33
C ASN A 233 -1.33 7.93 15.26
N TRP A 234 -1.52 7.23 14.14
CA TRP A 234 -0.59 7.30 13.00
C TRP A 234 -0.53 8.70 12.40
N SER A 235 -1.68 9.34 12.21
CA SER A 235 -1.79 10.70 11.68
C SER A 235 -1.11 11.73 12.60
N ASP A 236 -1.12 11.48 13.92
CA ASP A 236 -0.41 12.27 14.93
C ASP A 236 1.09 11.91 15.04
N GLY A 237 1.55 10.94 14.26
CA GLY A 237 2.97 10.60 14.08
C GLY A 237 3.45 9.36 14.83
N GLN A 238 2.57 8.62 15.51
CA GLN A 238 2.93 7.37 16.18
C GLN A 238 3.15 6.25 15.16
N GLN A 239 4.35 5.68 15.13
CA GLN A 239 4.65 4.53 14.26
C GLN A 239 4.16 3.22 14.87
N LEU A 240 3.85 2.22 14.05
CA LEU A 240 3.44 0.90 14.55
C LEU A 240 4.52 0.28 15.45
N ALA A 241 5.79 0.47 15.11
CA ALA A 241 6.95 -0.02 15.86
C ALA A 241 6.99 0.44 17.34
N GLU A 242 6.30 1.52 17.69
CA GLU A 242 6.23 2.04 19.06
C GLU A 242 5.34 1.20 19.99
N ASN A 243 4.60 0.24 19.44
CA ASN A 243 3.73 -0.68 20.20
C ASN A 243 4.45 -1.96 20.68
N THR A 244 5.75 -2.08 20.44
CA THR A 244 6.55 -3.26 20.85
C THR A 244 7.93 -2.85 21.39
N LEU A 245 8.50 -3.73 22.21
CA LEU A 245 9.90 -3.63 22.65
C LEU A 245 10.88 -4.22 21.62
N SER A 246 10.39 -4.99 20.65
CA SER A 246 11.18 -5.70 19.64
C SER A 246 10.74 -5.37 18.20
N PRO A 247 10.82 -4.11 17.74
CA PRO A 247 10.29 -3.70 16.43
C PRO A 247 11.02 -4.31 15.22
N GLY A 248 12.22 -4.88 15.43
CA GLY A 248 12.98 -5.58 14.40
C GLY A 248 12.68 -7.07 14.27
N GLU A 249 11.91 -7.65 15.20
CA GLU A 249 11.51 -9.05 15.12
C GLU A 249 10.34 -9.22 14.14
N ASP A 250 10.37 -10.30 13.36
CA ASP A 250 9.28 -10.67 12.47
C ASP A 250 8.09 -11.17 13.29
N MET A 251 7.19 -10.26 13.67
CA MET A 251 6.03 -10.57 14.51
C MET A 251 4.74 -9.85 14.08
N GLU A 252 3.62 -10.56 14.19
CA GLU A 252 2.26 -10.02 14.13
C GLU A 252 1.69 -10.00 15.55
N MET A 253 1.23 -8.84 16.02
CA MET A 253 0.68 -8.66 17.36
C MET A 253 -0.81 -8.30 17.29
N TYR A 254 -1.60 -8.89 18.19
CA TYR A 254 -3.00 -8.52 18.38
C TYR A 254 -3.06 -7.53 19.54
N MET A 255 -3.52 -6.31 19.28
CA MET A 255 -3.43 -5.22 20.26
C MET A 255 -4.58 -5.19 21.27
N ASP A 256 -5.68 -5.90 20.98
CA ASP A 256 -6.84 -5.96 21.85
C ASP A 256 -7.05 -7.34 22.52
N ARG A 257 -7.74 -7.35 23.66
CA ARG A 257 -8.12 -8.55 24.44
C ARG A 257 -9.47 -9.14 24.04
N GLY A 258 -10.22 -8.48 23.17
CA GLY A 258 -11.55 -8.85 22.69
C GLY A 258 -11.54 -9.83 21.52
N GLY A 259 -12.66 -9.86 20.79
CA GLY A 259 -12.93 -10.79 19.69
C GLY A 259 -12.59 -10.27 18.29
N GLY A 260 -12.12 -9.03 18.18
CA GLY A 260 -11.87 -8.32 16.92
C GLY A 260 -13.01 -7.38 16.51
N TRP A 261 -14.18 -7.52 17.11
CA TRP A 261 -15.36 -6.67 16.84
C TRP A 261 -15.72 -5.70 17.98
N ASP A 262 -15.28 -5.98 19.21
CA ASP A 262 -15.71 -5.35 20.47
C ASP A 262 -14.52 -4.93 21.35
#